data_AF-A0A8S2UY40-F1
#
_entry.id   AF-A0A8S2UY40-F1
#
_cell.length_a   1.000
_cell.length_b   1.000
_cell.length_c   1.000
_cell.angle_alpha   90.00
_cell.angle_beta   90.00
_cell.angle_gamma   90.00
#
_symmetry.space_group_name_H-M   'P 1'
#
loop_
_entity.id
_entity.type
_entity.pdbx_description
1 polymer ?
#
loop_
_entity_poly.entity_id
_entity_poly.type
_entity_poly.pdbx_seq_one_letter_code
_entity_poly.pdbx_strand_id
1 'polypeptide(L)' 'MQCENTPGSFRCIEGCEHGYTWSIKHGACRDIDECALNKHNCIFGHRCENMPGSY' A
#
# COMPACT_ATOMS: atom_id res chain seq x y z
N MET A 1 -6.95 -11.41 7.96
CA MET A 1 -7.65 -11.00 6.73
C MET A 1 -9.12 -10.84 7.02
N GLN A 2 -9.68 -9.64 6.86
CA GLN A 2 -11.12 -9.43 7.01
C GLN A 2 -11.64 -8.75 5.75
N CYS A 3 -12.37 -9.49 4.92
CA CYS A 3 -12.99 -8.92 3.73
C CYS A 3 -14.49 -8.74 3.94
N GLU A 4 -14.93 -7.51 3.80
CA GLU A 4 -16.35 -7.15 3.80
C GLU A 4 -16.86 -7.13 2.37
N ASN A 5 -17.83 -7.98 2.07
CA ASN A 5 -18.55 -7.90 0.81
C ASN A 5 -19.40 -6.63 0.77
N THR A 6 -19.32 -5.87 -0.32
CA THR A 6 -20.15 -4.68 -0.58
C THR A 6 -21.14 -4.99 -1.71
N PRO A 7 -22.30 -4.30 -1.81
CA PRO A 7 -23.25 -4.59 -2.89
C PRO A 7 -22.60 -4.39 -4.27
N GLY A 8 -22.33 -5.49 -4.99
CA GLY A 8 -21.67 -5.51 -6.29
C GLY A 8 -20.14 -5.63 -6.26
N SER A 9 -19.49 -5.74 -5.10
CA SER A 9 -18.04 -5.91 -4.98
C SER A 9 -17.66 -6.55 -3.64
N PHE A 10 -16.36 -6.64 -3.35
CA PHE A 10 -15.87 -6.96 -2.02
C PHE A 10 -14.73 -6.01 -1.68
N ARG A 11 -14.75 -5.48 -0.46
CA ARG A 11 -13.68 -4.65 0.09
C ARG A 11 -12.98 -5.45 1.17
N CYS A 12 -11.77 -5.91 0.87
CA CYS A 12 -10.88 -6.39 1.91
C CYS A 12 -10.48 -5.22 2.80
N ILE A 13 -10.94 -5.23 4.07
CA ILE A 13 -10.47 -4.28 5.07
C ILE A 13 -9.06 -4.75 5.44
N GLU A 14 -8.08 -3.91 5.11
CA GLU A 14 -6.66 -3.96 5.45
C GLU A 14 -6.26 -5.13 6.35
N GLY A 15 -6.02 -6.29 5.73
CA GLY A 15 -5.23 -7.37 6.32
C GLY A 15 -3.75 -7.27 5.95
N CYS A 16 -3.36 -6.17 5.31
CA CYS A 16 -1.98 -5.87 4.95
C CYS A 16 -1.36 -5.03 6.07
N GLU A 17 -0.08 -5.22 6.34
CA GLU A 17 0.65 -4.41 7.31
C GLU A 17 0.65 -2.93 6.87
N HIS A 18 0.86 -2.02 7.81
CA HIS A 18 1.05 -0.61 7.48
C HIS A 18 2.13 -0.47 6.39
N GLY A 19 1.89 0.36 5.37
CA GLY A 19 2.77 0.48 4.21
C GLY A 19 2.49 -0.51 3.08
N TYR A 20 1.48 -1.39 3.19
CA TYR A 20 1.09 -2.31 2.13
C TYR A 20 -0.36 -2.06 1.68
N THR A 21 -0.63 -2.28 0.39
CA THR A 21 -1.96 -2.18 -0.21
C THR A 21 -2.34 -3.48 -0.90
N TRP A 22 -3.61 -3.87 -0.79
CA TRP A 22 -4.11 -5.06 -1.46
C TRP A 22 -4.16 -4.86 -2.98
N SER A 23 -3.33 -5.58 -3.71
CA SER A 23 -3.34 -5.55 -5.17
C SER A 23 -4.31 -6.60 -5.72
N ILE A 24 -5.50 -6.16 -6.15
CA ILE A 24 -6.51 -7.04 -6.78
C ILE A 24 -5.92 -7.78 -8.00
N LYS A 25 -4.97 -7.15 -8.71
CA LYS A 25 -4.28 -7.76 -9.87
C LYS A 25 -3.35 -8.93 -9.49
N HIS A 26 -2.70 -8.85 -8.32
CA HIS A 26 -1.74 -9.87 -7.88
C HIS A 26 -2.35 -10.81 -6.82
N GLY A 27 -3.54 -10.51 -6.30
CA GLY A 27 -4.17 -11.27 -5.23
C GLY A 27 -3.32 -11.31 -3.95
N ALA A 28 -2.51 -10.28 -3.71
CA ALA A 28 -1.56 -10.21 -2.60
C ALA A 28 -1.38 -8.78 -2.08
N CYS A 29 -0.93 -8.65 -0.84
CA CYS A 29 -0.44 -7.39 -0.28
C CYS A 29 0.81 -6.98 -1.02
N ARG A 30 0.79 -5.78 -1.60
CA ARG A 30 1.94 -5.20 -2.28
C ARG A 30 2.32 -3.92 -1.57
N ASP A 31 3.61 -3.76 -1.37
CA ASP A 31 4.19 -2.58 -0.75
C ASP A 31 3.73 -1.31 -1.48
N ILE A 32 3.39 -0.28 -0.70
CA ILE A 32 2.96 1.03 -1.18
C ILE A 32 4.21 1.83 -1.48
N ASP A 33 4.43 2.13 -2.75
CA ASP A 33 5.56 2.96 -3.14
C ASP A 33 5.28 4.45 -2.82
N GLU A 34 5.69 4.92 -1.63
CA GLU A 34 5.51 6.32 -1.24
C GLU A 34 6.32 7.28 -2.13
N CYS A 35 7.39 6.79 -2.76
CA CYS A 35 8.16 7.55 -3.73
C CYS A 35 7.38 7.78 -5.02
N ALA A 36 6.76 6.73 -5.57
CA ALA A 36 5.90 6.84 -6.75
C ALA A 36 4.63 7.67 -6.47
N LEU A 37 4.12 7.63 -5.25
CA LEU A 37 2.97 8.41 -4.80
C LEU A 37 3.32 9.84 -4.37
N ASN A 38 4.61 10.20 -4.37
CA ASN A 38 5.10 11.49 -3.91
C ASN A 38 4.61 11.83 -2.48
N LYS A 39 4.38 10.80 -1.66
CA LYS A 39 3.93 10.86 -0.26
C LYS A 39 5.10 10.66 0.72
N HIS A 40 6.32 10.77 0.22
CA HIS A 40 7.52 10.63 1.02
C HIS A 40 7.83 11.93 1.79
N ASN A 41 8.30 11.80 3.04
CA ASN A 41 8.82 12.91 3.84
C ASN A 41 10.35 13.01 3.77
N CYS A 42 10.95 12.56 2.66
CA CYS A 42 12.40 12.69 2.45
C CYS A 42 12.84 14.16 2.47
N ILE A 43 14.01 14.41 3.06
CA ILE A 43 14.64 15.73 3.13
C ILE A 43 14.94 16.21 1.71
N PHE A 44 14.79 17.53 1.47
CA PHE A 44 15.05 18.13 0.17
C PHE A 44 16.48 17.81 -0.29
N GLY A 45 16.62 17.17 -1.46
CA GLY A 45 17.91 16.72 -2.01
C GLY A 45 18.25 15.24 -1.78
N HIS A 46 17.42 14.48 -1.06
CA HIS A 46 17.56 13.03 -0.93
C HIS A 46 16.76 12.29 -2.00
N ARG A 47 17.29 11.18 -2.50
CA ARG A 47 16.56 10.27 -3.38
C ARG A 47 15.61 9.43 -2.53
N CYS A 48 14.32 9.49 -2.82
CA CYS A 48 13.35 8.59 -2.23
C CYS A 48 13.61 7.18 -2.77
N GLU A 49 13.69 6.19 -1.88
CA GLU A 49 13.75 4.78 -2.22
C GLU A 49 12.61 4.07 -1.51
N ASN A 50 11.84 3.28 -2.25
CA ASN A 50 10.70 2.57 -1.71
C ASN A 50 11.19 1.51 -0.71
N MET A 51 10.81 1.63 0.57
CA MET A 51 11.19 0.69 1.61
C MET A 51 10.02 -0.24 1.95
N PRO A 52 10.21 -1.57 1.89
CA PRO A 52 9.15 -2.52 2.19
C PRO A 52 8.55 -2.30 3.60
N GLY A 53 7.31 -1.85 3.66
CA GLY A 53 6.53 -1.70 4.89
C GLY A 53 6.63 -0.37 5.63
N SER A 54 7.24 0.68 5.06
CA SER A 54 7.23 2.04 5.64
C SER A 54 7.89 3.10 4.75
N TYR A 55 7.66 4.36 5.11
CA TYR A 55 8.49 5.53 4.82
C TYR A 55 9.82 5.55 5.60
#